data_AF-A0A2D5K2Q3-F1
#
_entry.id   AF-A0A2D5K2Q3-F1
#
_cell.length_a   1.000
_cell.length_b   1.000
_cell.length_c   1.000
_cell.angle_alpha   90.00
_cell.angle_beta   90.00
_cell.angle_gamma   90.00
#
_symmetry.space_group_name_H-M   'P 1'
#
loop_
_entity.id
_entity.type
_entity.pdbx_description
1 polymer ?
#
loop_
_entity_poly.entity_id
_entity_poly.type
_entity_poly.pdbx_seq_one_letter_code
_entity_poly.pdbx_strand_id
1 'polypeptide(L)'
;MLYKKILTALALLSISNFAIADYKESFFSSEKLEKKISRMEQILDLNQDQKTNIKEILDTSTTEINENFNELMIIKKNMMNLNPNNIDYDSEIKSLSLALGKLVSEQAIIHGSIRKHIINELTQDQIKLMNKRVDKRDQRSIKRKLRKKYSNLNKNRDRKF
;
A
#
# COMPACT_ATOMS: atom_id res chain seq x y z
N MET A 1 -21.48 -25.63 10.56
CA MET A 1 -20.90 -25.73 9.19
C MET A 1 -21.51 -24.76 8.18
N LEU A 2 -22.80 -24.41 8.27
CA LEU A 2 -23.45 -23.47 7.35
C LEU A 2 -22.89 -22.04 7.47
N TYR A 3 -22.67 -21.57 8.69
CA TYR A 3 -22.16 -20.23 8.98
C TYR A 3 -20.77 -19.95 8.40
N LYS A 4 -19.87 -20.96 8.45
CA LYS A 4 -18.54 -20.85 7.83
C LYS A 4 -18.66 -20.70 6.32
N LYS A 5 -19.54 -21.47 5.65
CA LYS A 5 -19.75 -21.41 4.20
C LYS A 5 -20.38 -20.08 3.74
N ILE A 6 -21.29 -19.52 4.55
CA ILE A 6 -21.91 -18.20 4.31
C ILE A 6 -20.86 -17.08 4.45
N LEU A 7 -20.00 -17.16 5.48
CA LEU A 7 -18.92 -16.20 5.68
C LEU A 7 -17.88 -16.26 4.55
N THR A 8 -17.52 -17.45 4.05
CA THR A 8 -16.64 -17.56 2.88
C THR A 8 -17.31 -17.06 1.59
N ALA A 9 -18.62 -17.27 1.42
CA ALA A 9 -19.36 -16.76 0.27
C ALA A 9 -19.45 -15.23 0.27
N LEU A 10 -19.69 -14.61 1.42
CA LEU A 10 -19.65 -13.15 1.61
C LEU A 10 -18.25 -12.57 1.34
N ALA A 11 -17.19 -13.25 1.78
CA ALA A 11 -15.81 -12.86 1.49
C ALA A 11 -15.40 -13.02 0.01
N LEU A 12 -16.12 -13.88 -0.74
CA LEU A 12 -15.93 -14.08 -2.18
C LEU A 12 -16.77 -13.10 -3.03
N LEU A 13 -17.88 -12.59 -2.49
CA LEU A 13 -18.78 -11.64 -3.17
C LEU A 13 -18.36 -10.17 -2.99
N SER A 14 -17.41 -9.85 -2.12
CA SER A 14 -16.78 -8.53 -2.06
C SER A 14 -15.82 -8.33 -3.24
N ILE A 15 -16.36 -7.99 -4.42
CA ILE A 15 -15.63 -7.53 -5.62
C ILE A 15 -15.10 -6.09 -5.40
N SER A 16 -14.56 -5.79 -4.22
CA SER A 16 -13.73 -4.61 -3.97
C SER A 16 -12.37 -5.01 -3.42
N ASN A 17 -11.88 -6.15 -3.91
CA ASN A 17 -10.47 -6.56 -3.82
C ASN A 17 -9.58 -5.74 -4.79
N PHE A 18 -9.86 -4.44 -4.95
CA PHE A 18 -8.98 -3.52 -5.68
C PHE A 18 -7.92 -3.00 -4.72
N ALA A 19 -6.89 -3.82 -4.53
CA ALA A 19 -5.51 -3.42 -4.25
C ALA A 19 -5.27 -2.21 -3.31
N ILE A 20 -5.81 -2.24 -2.10
CA ILE A 20 -5.19 -1.57 -0.95
C ILE A 20 -5.15 -2.61 0.18
N ALA A 21 -4.30 -3.61 -0.05
CA ALA A 21 -4.01 -4.66 0.91
C ALA A 21 -3.74 -4.04 2.28
N ASP A 22 -4.42 -4.57 3.30
CA ASP A 22 -4.12 -4.42 4.74
C ASP A 22 -3.07 -3.34 5.06
N TYR A 23 -3.45 -2.07 4.97
CA TYR A 23 -2.67 -0.96 5.54
C TYR A 23 -2.79 -0.97 7.08
N LYS A 24 -3.05 -2.14 7.68
CA LYS A 24 -3.10 -2.35 9.12
C LYS A 24 -1.70 -2.65 9.62
N GLU A 25 -0.80 -1.69 9.46
CA GLU A 25 0.41 -1.58 10.25
C GLU A 25 1.03 -0.21 9.99
N SER A 26 0.84 0.70 10.95
CA SER A 26 1.77 1.79 11.30
C SER A 26 2.88 1.98 10.27
N PHE A 27 2.65 2.81 9.26
CA PHE A 27 3.70 3.16 8.30
C PHE A 27 4.61 4.26 8.88
N PHE A 28 4.19 4.86 10.02
CA PHE A 28 4.76 6.07 10.63
C PHE A 28 4.95 6.01 12.15
N SER A 29 5.09 4.83 12.79
CA SER A 29 5.72 4.89 14.11
C SER A 29 7.11 5.52 13.94
N SER A 30 7.50 6.41 14.85
CA SER A 30 8.82 7.06 14.85
C SER A 30 9.94 6.04 14.63
N GLU A 31 9.83 4.87 15.26
CA GLU A 31 10.75 3.74 15.09
C GLU A 31 10.81 3.20 13.63
N LYS A 32 9.67 3.05 12.96
CA LYS A 32 9.63 2.57 11.56
C LYS A 32 10.14 3.63 10.59
N LEU A 33 9.91 4.91 10.92
CA LEU A 33 10.44 6.03 10.14
C LEU A 33 11.96 6.10 10.23
N GLU A 34 12.50 6.01 11.44
CA GLU A 34 13.94 5.95 11.68
C GLU A 34 14.57 4.75 10.93
N LYS A 35 13.96 3.56 11.03
CA LYS A 35 14.42 2.39 10.25
C LYS A 35 14.44 2.64 8.74
N LYS A 36 13.50 3.43 8.21
CA LYS A 36 13.45 3.78 6.78
C LYS A 36 14.57 4.75 6.42
N ILE A 37 14.82 5.76 7.26
CA ILE A 37 15.91 6.73 7.07
C ILE A 37 17.26 6.03 7.15
N SER A 38 17.50 5.21 8.17
CA SER A 38 18.74 4.44 8.29
C SER A 38 18.98 3.50 7.09
N ARG A 39 17.91 2.90 6.55
CA ARG A 39 18.02 2.12 5.31
C ARG A 39 18.38 2.99 4.11
N MET A 40 17.79 4.19 3.98
CA MET A 40 18.13 5.10 2.89
C MET A 40 19.57 5.57 3.00
N GLU A 41 20.02 5.93 4.20
CA GLU A 41 21.41 6.30 4.54
C GLU A 41 22.39 5.20 4.12
N GLN A 42 22.21 3.97 4.59
CA GLN A 42 23.07 2.83 4.24
C GLN A 42 23.10 2.51 2.74
N ILE A 43 22.02 2.83 2.01
CA ILE A 43 21.84 2.43 0.62
C ILE A 43 22.36 3.49 -0.34
N LEU A 44 22.12 4.76 -0.02
CA LEU A 44 22.39 5.91 -0.86
C LEU A 44 23.63 6.68 -0.42
N ASP A 45 24.23 6.30 0.71
CA ASP A 45 25.34 7.03 1.33
C ASP A 45 24.97 8.50 1.52
N LEU A 46 23.88 8.71 2.27
CA LEU A 46 23.34 10.05 2.50
C LEU A 46 24.29 10.84 3.40
N ASN A 47 24.55 12.10 3.02
CA ASN A 47 25.25 13.01 3.91
C ASN A 47 24.33 13.50 5.05
N GLN A 48 24.91 14.19 6.02
CA GLN A 48 24.20 14.64 7.23
C GLN A 48 23.05 15.61 6.91
N ASP A 49 23.23 16.50 5.93
CA ASP A 49 22.22 17.49 5.54
C ASP A 49 21.04 16.79 4.85
N GLN A 50 21.31 15.91 3.89
CA GLN A 50 20.31 15.08 3.21
C GLN A 50 19.49 14.27 4.20
N LYS A 51 20.15 13.64 5.17
CA LYS A 51 19.49 12.84 6.22
C LYS A 51 18.54 13.71 7.06
N THR A 52 18.99 14.90 7.44
CA THR A 52 18.20 15.83 8.26
C THR A 52 16.99 16.35 7.48
N ASN A 53 17.18 16.79 6.24
CA ASN A 53 16.10 17.29 5.38
C ASN A 53 15.06 16.20 5.07
N ILE A 54 15.52 14.99 4.74
CA ILE A 54 14.62 13.84 4.48
C ILE A 54 13.81 13.48 5.73
N LYS A 55 14.42 13.58 6.92
CA LYS A 55 13.72 13.35 8.18
C LYS A 55 12.60 14.38 8.38
N GLU A 56 12.91 15.66 8.19
CA GLU A 56 11.93 16.75 8.33
C GLU A 56 10.76 16.62 7.33
N ILE A 57 11.04 16.30 6.07
CA ILE A 57 10.01 16.01 5.05
C ILE A 57 9.07 14.90 5.54
N LEU A 58 9.62 13.85 6.12
CA LEU A 58 8.83 12.71 6.57
C LEU A 58 8.05 13.01 7.85
N ASP A 59 8.66 13.72 8.80
CA ASP A 59 8.02 14.11 10.06
C ASP A 59 6.85 15.06 9.79
N THR A 60 7.04 16.09 8.96
CA THR A 60 5.98 17.04 8.57
C THR A 60 4.82 16.36 7.84
N SER A 61 5.13 15.38 6.99
CA SER A 61 4.10 14.63 6.25
C SER A 61 3.37 13.59 7.12
N THR A 62 3.86 13.27 8.31
CA THR A 62 3.30 12.19 9.14
C THR A 62 1.87 12.51 9.60
N THR A 63 1.59 13.77 9.94
CA THR A 63 0.25 14.21 10.36
C THR A 63 -0.77 14.01 9.24
N GLU A 64 -0.49 14.56 8.06
CA GLU A 64 -1.38 14.49 6.89
C GLU A 64 -1.71 13.05 6.49
N ILE A 65 -0.70 12.16 6.53
CA ILE A 65 -0.91 10.76 6.17
C ILE A 65 -1.73 10.02 7.24
N ASN A 66 -1.51 10.32 8.52
CA ASN A 66 -2.26 9.71 9.59
C ASN A 66 -3.74 10.13 9.55
N GLU A 67 -4.02 11.40 9.27
CA GLU A 67 -5.38 11.92 9.09
C GLU A 67 -6.09 11.22 7.92
N ASN A 68 -5.47 11.20 6.73
CA ASN A 68 -6.01 10.51 5.56
C ASN A 68 -6.25 9.01 5.83
N PHE A 69 -5.31 8.34 6.51
CA PHE A 69 -5.46 6.93 6.87
C PHE A 69 -6.61 6.71 7.86
N ASN A 70 -6.74 7.54 8.89
CA ASN A 70 -7.81 7.43 9.87
C ASN A 70 -9.18 7.59 9.22
N GLU A 71 -9.34 8.59 8.34
CA GLU A 71 -10.58 8.78 7.57
C GLU A 71 -10.89 7.56 6.67
N LEU A 72 -9.87 7.02 5.99
CA LEU A 72 -10.03 5.84 5.15
C LEU A 72 -10.50 4.63 5.96
N MET A 73 -9.99 4.46 7.19
CA MET A 73 -10.43 3.41 8.09
C MET A 73 -11.87 3.61 8.59
N ILE A 74 -12.28 4.85 8.85
CA ILE A 74 -13.66 5.20 9.21
C ILE A 74 -14.60 4.84 8.05
N ILE A 75 -14.30 5.26 6.82
CA ILE A 75 -15.11 4.95 5.64
C ILE A 75 -15.23 3.44 5.43
N LYS A 76 -14.12 2.69 5.53
CA LYS A 76 -14.15 1.22 5.44
C LYS A 76 -15.04 0.59 6.50
N LYS A 77 -14.95 1.05 7.75
CA LYS A 77 -15.79 0.56 8.85
C LYS A 77 -17.27 0.87 8.60
N ASN A 78 -17.59 2.06 8.10
CA ASN A 78 -18.95 2.44 7.76
C ASN A 78 -19.50 1.55 6.64
N MET A 79 -18.73 1.30 5.57
CA MET A 79 -19.13 0.40 4.49
C MET A 79 -19.38 -1.03 4.99
N MET A 80 -18.55 -1.54 5.90
CA MET A 80 -18.73 -2.88 6.49
C MET A 80 -19.98 -3.00 7.38
N ASN A 81 -20.43 -1.88 7.97
CA ASN A 81 -21.56 -1.83 8.88
C ASN A 81 -22.88 -1.46 8.20
N LEU A 82 -22.88 -1.21 6.88
CA LEU A 82 -24.11 -0.93 6.15
C LEU A 82 -25.09 -2.10 6.27
N ASN A 83 -26.36 -1.77 6.49
CA ASN A 83 -27.44 -2.75 6.48
C ASN A 83 -27.99 -2.89 5.04
N PRO A 84 -27.83 -4.05 4.38
CA PRO A 84 -28.34 -4.26 3.01
C PRO A 84 -29.85 -4.14 2.88
N ASN A 85 -30.60 -4.23 3.98
CA ASN A 85 -32.05 -4.10 3.99
C ASN A 85 -32.53 -2.64 4.19
N ASN A 86 -31.61 -1.68 4.34
CA ASN A 86 -31.97 -0.26 4.44
C ASN A 86 -32.46 0.24 3.08
N ILE A 87 -33.57 1.00 3.05
CA ILE A 87 -34.10 1.61 1.82
C ILE A 87 -33.10 2.57 1.17
N ASP A 88 -32.23 3.18 1.99
CA ASP A 88 -31.21 4.12 1.53
C ASP A 88 -29.86 3.45 1.19
N TYR A 89 -29.76 2.12 1.27
CA TYR A 89 -28.50 1.38 1.12
C TYR A 89 -27.71 1.77 -0.14
N ASP A 90 -28.38 1.81 -1.30
CA ASP A 90 -27.73 2.12 -2.59
C ASP A 90 -27.16 3.54 -2.63
N SER A 91 -27.83 4.48 -1.96
CA SER A 91 -27.35 5.86 -1.84
C SER A 91 -26.16 5.97 -0.88
N GLU A 92 -26.21 5.25 0.25
CA GLU A 92 -25.17 5.23 1.27
C GLU A 92 -23.88 4.57 0.75
N ILE A 93 -23.99 3.40 0.10
CA ILE A 93 -22.83 2.71 -0.48
C ILE A 93 -22.18 3.54 -1.59
N LYS A 94 -22.98 4.24 -2.41
CA LYS A 94 -22.48 5.13 -3.46
C LYS A 94 -21.71 6.32 -2.86
N SER A 95 -22.27 6.96 -1.85
CA SER A 95 -21.63 8.07 -1.15
C SER A 95 -20.30 7.65 -0.51
N LEU A 96 -20.30 6.55 0.24
CA LEU A 96 -19.09 6.01 0.87
C LEU A 96 -18.04 5.59 -0.16
N SER A 97 -18.45 5.04 -1.30
CA SER A 97 -17.52 4.66 -2.39
C SER A 97 -16.86 5.88 -3.03
N LEU A 98 -17.58 7.00 -3.20
CA LEU A 98 -17.01 8.26 -3.68
C LEU A 98 -16.00 8.83 -2.68
N ALA A 99 -16.35 8.84 -1.39
CA ALA A 99 -15.45 9.28 -0.33
C ALA A 99 -14.18 8.42 -0.26
N LEU A 100 -14.34 7.09 -0.37
CA LEU A 100 -13.21 6.16 -0.43
C LEU A 100 -12.30 6.48 -1.62
N GLY A 101 -12.86 6.67 -2.82
CA GLY A 101 -12.09 7.00 -4.02
C GLY A 101 -11.29 8.29 -3.87
N LYS A 102 -11.89 9.32 -3.26
CA LYS A 102 -11.22 10.59 -2.97
C LYS A 102 -10.01 10.39 -2.04
N LEU A 103 -10.20 9.71 -0.91
CA LEU A 103 -9.15 9.45 0.07
C LEU A 103 -7.98 8.66 -0.51
N VAL A 104 -8.28 7.67 -1.36
CA VAL A 104 -7.26 6.89 -2.07
C VAL A 104 -6.45 7.75 -3.04
N SER A 105 -7.12 8.67 -3.75
CA SER A 105 -6.45 9.63 -4.62
C SER A 105 -5.53 10.57 -3.83
N GLU A 106 -6.01 11.10 -2.71
CA GLU A 106 -5.20 11.95 -1.81
C GLU A 106 -3.98 11.21 -1.28
N GLN A 107 -4.14 9.95 -0.86
CA GLN A 107 -3.03 9.11 -0.42
C GLN A 107 -1.94 8.98 -1.51
N ALA A 108 -2.35 8.76 -2.76
CA ALA A 108 -1.42 8.70 -3.89
C ALA A 108 -0.70 10.03 -4.13
N ILE A 109 -1.40 11.16 -4.01
CA ILE A 109 -0.84 12.50 -4.14
C ILE A 109 0.20 12.76 -3.04
N ILE A 110 -0.13 12.48 -1.78
CA ILE A 110 0.77 12.66 -0.63
C ILE A 110 2.06 11.84 -0.83
N HIS A 111 1.93 10.56 -1.19
CA HIS A 111 3.09 9.72 -1.46
C HIS A 111 3.93 10.23 -2.65
N GLY A 112 3.28 10.73 -3.70
CA GLY A 112 3.95 11.34 -4.84
C GLY A 112 4.73 12.61 -4.45
N SER A 113 4.12 13.45 -3.62
CA SER A 113 4.73 14.67 -3.10
C SER A 113 5.97 14.37 -2.26
N ILE A 114 5.86 13.49 -1.27
CA ILE A 114 6.98 13.05 -0.42
C ILE A 114 8.12 12.50 -1.28
N ARG A 115 7.79 11.66 -2.27
CA ARG A 115 8.81 11.11 -3.18
C ARG A 115 9.52 12.22 -3.95
N LYS A 116 8.78 13.20 -4.46
CA LYS A 116 9.36 14.36 -5.17
C LYS A 116 10.30 15.14 -4.25
N HIS A 117 9.87 15.47 -3.04
CA HIS A 117 10.69 16.19 -2.07
C HIS A 117 11.97 15.41 -1.72
N ILE A 118 11.88 14.11 -1.43
CA ILE A 118 13.06 13.28 -1.16
C ILE A 118 14.00 13.25 -2.37
N ILE A 119 13.48 13.12 -3.60
CA ILE A 119 14.31 13.09 -4.81
C ILE A 119 15.09 14.39 -5.00
N ASN A 120 14.52 15.54 -4.63
CA ASN A 120 15.19 16.83 -4.75
C ASN A 120 16.39 16.97 -3.79
N GLU A 121 16.40 16.21 -2.70
CA GLU A 121 17.54 16.16 -1.77
C GLU A 121 18.68 15.24 -2.27
N LEU A 122 18.44 14.41 -3.30
CA LEU A 122 19.39 13.41 -3.75
C LEU A 122 20.21 13.86 -4.97
N THR A 123 21.44 13.37 -5.06
CA THR A 123 22.26 13.52 -6.27
C THR A 123 21.75 12.63 -7.41
N GLN A 124 22.13 12.95 -8.65
CA GLN A 124 21.75 12.15 -9.82
C GLN A 124 22.19 10.69 -9.73
N ASP A 125 23.36 10.41 -9.14
CA ASP A 125 23.86 9.05 -8.98
C ASP A 125 23.10 8.29 -7.89
N GLN A 126 22.74 8.95 -6.79
CA GLN A 126 21.85 8.39 -5.77
C GLN A 126 20.47 8.06 -6.35
N ILE A 127 19.90 8.93 -7.19
CA ILE A 127 18.62 8.70 -7.88
C ILE A 127 18.71 7.48 -8.81
N LYS A 128 19.76 7.38 -9.63
CA LYS A 128 20.00 6.21 -10.50
C LYS A 128 20.12 4.92 -9.68
N LEU A 129 20.84 4.97 -8.56
CA LEU A 129 21.01 3.81 -7.68
C LEU A 129 19.68 3.38 -7.03
N MET A 130 18.86 4.35 -6.62
CA MET A 130 17.51 4.11 -6.12
C MET A 130 16.63 3.42 -7.18
N ASN A 131 16.57 3.97 -8.40
CA ASN A 131 15.75 3.43 -9.49
C ASN A 131 16.20 2.00 -9.89
N LYS A 132 17.52 1.77 -10.03
CA LYS A 132 18.08 0.44 -10.31
C LYS A 132 17.68 -0.61 -9.28
N ARG A 133 17.50 -0.22 -8.01
CA ARG A 133 17.05 -1.14 -6.96
C ARG A 133 15.56 -1.45 -7.06
N VAL A 134 14.74 -0.49 -7.49
CA VAL A 134 13.32 -0.73 -7.79
C VAL A 134 13.21 -1.77 -8.91
N ASP A 135 13.90 -1.55 -10.03
CA ASP A 135 13.90 -2.47 -11.17
C ASP A 135 14.33 -3.89 -10.78
N LYS A 136 15.42 -4.02 -10.00
CA LYS A 136 15.89 -5.33 -9.50
C LYS A 136 14.86 -6.03 -8.62
N ARG A 137 14.10 -5.28 -7.81
CA ARG A 137 13.06 -5.85 -6.94
C ARG A 137 11.91 -6.38 -7.79
N ASP A 138 11.49 -5.63 -8.80
CA ASP A 138 10.41 -6.01 -9.70
C ASP A 138 10.79 -7.24 -10.53
N GLN A 139 12.01 -7.25 -11.08
CA GLN A 139 12.56 -8.42 -11.78
C GLN A 139 12.58 -9.68 -10.89
N ARG A 140 12.98 -9.56 -9.62
CA ARG A 140 12.95 -10.69 -8.67
C ARG A 140 11.53 -11.17 -8.40
N SER A 141 10.57 -10.25 -8.25
CA SER A 141 9.15 -10.57 -8.05
C SER A 141 8.59 -11.32 -9.26
N ILE A 142 8.83 -10.80 -10.47
CA ILE A 142 8.44 -11.41 -11.73
C ILE A 142 9.05 -12.82 -11.85
N LYS A 143 10.35 -12.97 -11.59
CA LYS A 143 11.05 -14.26 -11.65
C LYS A 143 10.45 -15.28 -10.67
N ARG A 144 10.08 -14.86 -9.45
CA ARG A 144 9.40 -15.73 -8.48
C ARG A 144 8.02 -16.16 -8.96
N LYS A 145 7.21 -15.23 -9.49
CA LYS A 145 5.88 -15.54 -10.06
C LYS A 145 5.99 -16.54 -11.22
N LEU A 146 6.95 -16.34 -12.12
CA LEU A 146 7.23 -17.25 -13.23
C LEU A 146 7.63 -18.64 -12.74
N ARG A 147 8.58 -18.74 -11.79
CA ARG A 147 8.98 -20.04 -11.19
C ARG A 147 7.79 -20.79 -10.59
N LYS A 148 6.91 -20.11 -9.84
CA LYS A 148 5.69 -20.72 -9.30
C LYS A 148 4.76 -21.22 -10.40
N LYS A 149 4.57 -20.44 -11.48
CA LYS A 149 3.76 -20.84 -12.64
C LYS A 149 4.30 -22.11 -13.30
N TYR A 150 5.61 -22.18 -13.56
CA TYR A 150 6.27 -23.36 -14.14
C TYR A 150 6.17 -24.60 -13.22
N SER A 151 6.39 -24.44 -11.92
CA SER A 151 6.24 -25.55 -10.96
C SER A 151 4.82 -26.11 -10.93
N ASN A 152 3.81 -25.24 -10.96
CA ASN A 152 2.41 -25.65 -10.97
C ASN A 152 2.01 -26.33 -12.29
N LEU A 153 2.57 -25.89 -13.42
CA LEU A 153 2.36 -26.53 -14.72
C LEU A 153 2.94 -27.96 -14.76
N ASN A 154 4.14 -28.17 -14.21
CA ASN A 154 4.73 -29.51 -14.14
C ASN A 154 3.94 -30.43 -13.21
N LYS A 155 3.56 -29.97 -12.01
CA LYS A 155 2.70 -30.75 -11.10
C LYS A 155 1.35 -31.15 -11.70
N ASN A 156 0.79 -30.35 -12.61
CA ASN A 156 -0.46 -30.66 -13.28
C ASN A 156 -0.27 -31.59 -14.50
N ARG A 157 0.93 -31.65 -15.08
CA ARG A 157 1.28 -32.66 -16.09
C ARG A 157 1.47 -34.04 -15.46
N ASP A 158 2.15 -34.10 -14.32
CA ASP A 158 2.44 -35.36 -13.61
C ASP A 158 1.20 -36.00 -12.96
N ARG A 159 0.08 -35.27 -12.86
CA ARG A 159 -1.22 -35.78 -12.35
C ARG A 159 -2.18 -36.26 -13.44
N LYS A 160 -1.81 -36.08 -14.71
CA LYS A 160 -2.61 -36.52 -15.87
C LYS A 160 -2.15 -37.85 -16.46
N PHE A 161 -1.21 -38.52 -15.80
CA PHE A 161 -0.78 -39.89 -16.07
C PHE A 161 -1.06 -40.75 -14.84
#